data_AF-A0A6L9Z829-F1
#
_entry.id   AF-A0A6L9Z829-F1
#
_cell.length_a   1.000
_cell.length_b   1.000
_cell.length_c   1.000
_cell.angle_alpha   90.00
_cell.angle_beta   90.00
_cell.angle_gamma   90.00
#
_symmetry.space_group_name_H-M   'P 1'
#
loop_
_entity.id
_entity.type
_entity.pdbx_description
1 polymer ?
#
loop_
_entity_poly.entity_id
_entity_poly.type
_entity_poly.pdbx_seq_one_letter_code
_entity_poly.pdbx_strand_id
1 'polypeptide(L)'
;MKTVEFVSYLQNLGIKLWIEQEKLECYAPKGVMTADLKRNLVERKTEILEFLREVEITQKSVASSIQPISREQNIPLSYAQQRLWFIEKMGLSSNVYNIPLTLHLLGRLDYVALQKSLNQIIARHETLRTTFSEINGNPVQIIQPPFELQLPTKDLSELTESEQSTKLQQLLQQENELSFNLEIDPPIRAQLFQLGTTEHILQITLHHIAGDGWSLTVLPKELSAIYTAILEEQASPLPELPIQYADFAVWQRNYLQGETLETQLSYWKQKLEDLPQLQLPTDHPRPAVETFNGAGIPINIPAALTSKVKQLSQKQGTTLFMTLLAGFKVLLSRYSGQEKIAVGSPIANRNRSEIEGLIGFFVNSLVMYTDLGGEASFTEVLNRVKQTALEAYSHQDIP
;
A
#
# COMPACT_ATOMS: atom_id res chain seq x y z
N MET A 1 -14.77 26.54 26.18
CA MET A 1 -15.00 25.21 25.57
C MET A 1 -15.03 25.40 24.07
N LYS A 2 -14.16 24.70 23.32
CA LYS A 2 -14.14 24.81 21.85
C LYS A 2 -15.44 24.26 21.24
N THR A 3 -15.79 24.64 20.01
CA THR A 3 -17.02 24.19 19.33
C THR A 3 -17.08 22.67 19.24
N VAL A 4 -15.95 22.04 18.90
CA VAL A 4 -15.78 20.59 18.87
C VAL A 4 -16.11 19.93 20.22
N GLU A 5 -15.54 20.43 21.32
CA GLU A 5 -15.78 19.91 22.67
C GLU A 5 -17.24 20.03 23.08
N PHE A 6 -17.91 21.11 22.66
CA PHE A 6 -19.32 21.33 22.95
C PHE A 6 -20.23 20.41 22.15
N VAL A 7 -19.98 20.24 20.85
CA VAL A 7 -20.75 19.30 20.01
C VAL A 7 -20.56 17.87 20.53
N SER A 8 -19.35 17.47 20.90
CA SER A 8 -19.08 16.18 21.54
C SER A 8 -19.78 16.04 22.89
N TYR A 9 -19.80 17.09 23.70
CA TYR A 9 -20.53 17.11 24.96
C TYR A 9 -22.05 16.92 24.76
N LEU A 10 -22.64 17.58 23.76
CA LEU A 10 -24.05 17.43 23.40
C LEU A 10 -24.35 16.01 22.90
N GLN A 11 -23.49 15.42 22.08
CA GLN A 11 -23.63 14.04 21.62
C GLN A 11 -23.59 13.04 22.79
N ASN A 12 -22.72 13.25 23.78
CA ASN A 12 -22.66 12.42 24.99
C ASN A 12 -23.94 12.51 25.84
N LEU A 13 -24.67 13.62 25.74
CA LEU A 13 -26.00 13.78 26.35
C LEU A 13 -27.13 13.19 25.48
N GLY A 14 -26.81 12.61 24.32
CA GLY A 14 -27.77 12.08 23.35
C GLY A 14 -28.45 13.16 22.50
N ILE A 15 -27.95 14.40 22.53
CA ILE A 15 -28.44 15.50 21.71
C ILE A 15 -27.80 15.39 20.32
N LYS A 16 -28.62 15.34 19.28
CA LYS A 16 -28.20 15.29 17.87
C LYS A 16 -28.45 16.64 17.22
N LEU A 17 -27.51 17.07 16.38
CA LEU A 17 -27.58 18.32 15.61
C LEU A 17 -27.40 17.98 14.12
N TRP A 18 -28.15 18.65 13.24
CA TRP A 18 -27.99 18.54 11.79
C TRP A 18 -28.39 19.85 11.10
N ILE A 19 -28.05 19.97 9.82
CA ILE A 19 -28.46 21.11 8.99
C ILE A 19 -29.65 20.67 8.12
N GLU A 20 -30.73 21.44 8.16
CA GLU A 20 -31.88 21.25 7.27
C GLU A 20 -32.34 22.62 6.77
N GLN A 21 -32.42 22.81 5.44
CA GLN A 21 -32.81 24.08 4.81
C GLN A 21 -32.08 25.31 5.38
N GLU A 22 -30.75 25.22 5.54
CA GLU A 22 -29.89 26.29 6.09
C GLU A 22 -30.16 26.66 7.57
N LYS A 23 -30.85 25.78 8.31
CA LYS A 23 -31.12 25.96 9.74
C LYS A 23 -30.49 24.83 10.56
N LEU A 24 -30.05 25.20 11.76
CA LEU A 24 -29.56 24.25 12.76
C LEU A 24 -30.78 23.59 13.40
N GLU A 25 -30.95 22.30 13.12
CA GLU A 25 -31.95 21.47 13.76
C GLU A 25 -31.32 20.67 14.90
N CYS A 26 -32.15 20.36 15.90
CA CYS A 26 -31.69 19.59 17.05
C CYS A 26 -32.75 18.60 17.55
N TYR A 27 -32.28 17.44 17.97
CA TYR A 27 -33.06 16.45 18.70
C TYR A 27 -32.43 16.28 20.07
N ALA A 28 -33.24 16.26 21.13
CA ALA A 28 -32.78 15.99 22.49
C ALA A 28 -33.73 15.01 23.21
N PRO A 29 -33.20 14.03 23.98
CA PRO A 29 -34.03 13.17 24.80
C PRO A 29 -34.81 13.95 25.86
N LYS A 30 -35.97 13.41 26.28
CA LYS A 30 -36.87 14.08 27.23
C LYS A 30 -36.16 14.36 28.56
N GLY A 31 -36.19 15.62 29.01
CA GLY A 31 -35.57 16.06 30.27
C GLY A 31 -34.08 16.42 30.19
N VAL A 32 -33.42 16.21 29.05
CA VAL A 32 -31.98 16.51 28.87
C VAL A 32 -31.75 17.98 28.51
N MET A 33 -32.68 18.61 27.78
CA MET A 33 -32.53 19.98 27.30
C MET A 33 -32.85 21.02 28.38
N THR A 34 -31.84 21.45 29.14
CA THR A 34 -31.95 22.49 30.18
C THR A 34 -32.03 23.90 29.57
N ALA A 35 -32.45 24.89 30.38
CA ALA A 35 -32.50 26.29 29.96
C ALA A 35 -31.11 26.85 29.58
N ASP A 36 -30.06 26.44 30.30
CA ASP A 36 -28.69 26.85 30.01
C ASP A 36 -28.16 26.20 28.74
N LEU A 37 -28.49 24.93 28.46
CA LEU A 37 -28.13 24.27 27.19
C LEU A 37 -28.79 24.95 26.00
N LYS A 38 -30.07 25.34 26.12
CA LYS A 38 -30.77 26.12 25.08
C LYS A 38 -30.09 27.46 24.83
N ARG A 39 -29.70 28.18 25.89
CA ARG A 39 -29.01 29.47 25.77
C ARG A 39 -27.67 29.30 25.04
N ASN A 40 -26.87 28.31 25.43
CA ASN A 40 -25.57 28.02 24.80
C ASN A 40 -25.71 27.59 23.32
N LEU A 41 -26.74 26.79 22.97
CA LEU A 41 -27.01 26.42 21.57
C LEU A 41 -27.34 27.63 20.70
N VAL A 42 -28.10 28.59 21.24
CA VAL A 42 -28.48 29.82 20.52
C VAL A 42 -27.28 30.76 20.38
N GLU A 43 -26.53 30.98 21.45
CA GLU A 43 -25.34 31.86 21.45
C GLU A 43 -24.26 31.37 20.49
N ARG A 44 -24.14 30.05 20.31
CA ARG A 44 -23.10 29.40 19.49
C ARG A 44 -23.61 28.90 18.14
N LYS A 45 -24.82 29.28 17.74
CA LYS A 45 -25.51 28.76 16.54
C LYS A 45 -24.64 28.89 15.28
N THR A 46 -24.02 30.04 15.06
CA THR A 46 -23.20 30.31 13.86
C THR A 46 -21.96 29.41 13.81
N GLU A 47 -21.22 29.31 14.93
CA GLU A 47 -20.05 28.43 15.05
C GLU A 47 -20.40 26.97 14.82
N ILE A 48 -21.56 26.52 15.33
CA ILE A 48 -22.03 25.14 15.17
C ILE A 48 -22.44 24.87 13.71
N LEU A 49 -23.09 25.83 13.05
CA LEU A 49 -23.46 25.71 11.64
C LEU A 49 -22.22 25.61 10.74
N GLU A 50 -21.20 26.44 10.99
CA GLU A 50 -19.93 26.38 10.26
C GLU A 50 -19.23 25.04 10.50
N PHE A 51 -19.13 24.60 11.76
CA PHE A 51 -18.55 23.30 12.11
C PHE A 51 -19.29 22.11 11.45
N LEU A 52 -20.64 22.11 11.45
CA LEU A 52 -21.41 21.04 10.82
C LEU A 52 -21.27 21.04 9.30
N ARG A 53 -21.12 22.21 8.65
CA ARG A 53 -20.82 22.31 7.22
C ARG A 53 -19.43 21.75 6.89
N GLU A 54 -18.42 22.12 7.68
CA GLU A 54 -17.06 21.57 7.54
C GLU A 54 -17.10 20.04 7.65
N VAL A 55 -17.80 19.51 8.67
CA VAL A 55 -17.98 18.06 8.85
C VAL A 55 -18.73 17.42 7.67
N GLU A 56 -19.79 18.02 7.13
CA GLU A 56 -20.50 17.50 5.94
C GLU A 56 -19.63 17.52 4.68
N ILE A 57 -18.80 18.54 4.50
CA ILE A 57 -17.86 18.66 3.38
C ILE A 57 -16.74 17.61 3.52
N THR A 58 -16.16 17.47 4.70
CA THR A 58 -15.16 16.42 4.99
C THR A 58 -15.76 15.02 4.84
N GLN A 59 -16.99 14.80 5.29
CA GLN A 59 -17.67 13.51 5.10
C GLN A 59 -17.97 13.25 3.63
N LYS A 60 -18.36 14.25 2.83
CA LYS A 60 -18.54 14.11 1.38
C LYS A 60 -17.23 13.82 0.64
N SER A 61 -16.11 14.41 1.04
CA SER A 61 -14.79 14.13 0.43
C SER A 61 -14.28 12.73 0.77
N VAL A 62 -14.49 12.27 2.01
CA VAL A 62 -14.18 10.91 2.46
C VAL A 62 -15.11 9.86 1.81
N ALA A 63 -16.34 10.24 1.42
CA ALA A 63 -17.40 9.31 1.00
C ALA A 63 -17.63 9.14 -0.52
N SER A 64 -16.89 9.79 -1.42
CA SER A 64 -17.09 9.52 -2.85
C SER A 64 -16.45 8.18 -3.25
N SER A 65 -17.28 7.22 -3.68
CA SER A 65 -16.85 5.96 -4.24
C SER A 65 -15.99 6.20 -5.49
N ILE A 66 -14.94 5.41 -5.69
CA ILE A 66 -14.13 5.48 -6.91
C ILE A 66 -15.04 5.12 -8.09
N GLN A 67 -15.11 6.00 -9.10
CA GLN A 67 -15.93 5.79 -10.28
C GLN A 67 -15.07 5.43 -11.49
N PRO A 68 -15.55 4.55 -12.40
CA PRO A 68 -14.92 4.35 -13.69
C PRO A 68 -14.78 5.66 -14.47
N ILE A 69 -13.62 5.87 -15.09
CA ILE A 69 -13.34 7.02 -15.95
C ILE A 69 -13.27 6.63 -17.43
N SER A 70 -13.43 7.59 -18.34
CA SER A 70 -13.16 7.34 -19.77
C SER A 70 -11.68 7.00 -20.00
N ARG A 71 -11.41 6.04 -20.89
CA ARG A 71 -10.06 5.67 -21.34
C ARG A 71 -9.56 6.49 -22.54
N GLU A 72 -10.38 7.40 -23.06
CA GLU A 72 -10.05 8.26 -24.21
C GLU A 72 -9.30 9.54 -23.82
N GLN A 73 -9.13 9.79 -22.52
CA GLN A 73 -8.42 10.95 -21.99
C GLN A 73 -6.97 10.62 -21.62
N ASN A 74 -6.15 11.65 -21.44
CA ASN A 74 -4.83 11.50 -20.85
C ASN A 74 -4.96 11.14 -19.36
N ILE A 75 -4.75 9.87 -19.03
CA ILE A 75 -4.88 9.38 -17.66
C ILE A 75 -3.57 9.69 -16.92
N PRO A 76 -3.57 10.49 -15.85
CA PRO A 76 -2.36 10.76 -15.10
C PRO A 76 -1.91 9.54 -14.29
N LEU A 77 -0.63 9.47 -13.95
CA LEU A 77 -0.13 8.50 -12.98
C LEU A 77 -0.72 8.80 -11.58
N SER A 78 -0.93 7.77 -10.77
CA SER A 78 -1.07 7.97 -9.31
C SER A 78 0.17 8.65 -8.73
N TYR A 79 0.09 9.24 -7.53
CA TYR A 79 1.27 9.86 -6.93
C TYR A 79 2.41 8.86 -6.70
N ALA A 80 2.06 7.63 -6.28
CA ALA A 80 3.03 6.56 -6.06
C ALA A 80 3.73 6.16 -7.37
N GLN A 81 2.99 5.99 -8.47
CA GLN A 81 3.59 5.73 -9.79
C GLN A 81 4.44 6.90 -10.27
N GLN A 82 4.00 8.15 -10.07
CA GLN A 82 4.75 9.33 -10.48
C GLN A 82 6.13 9.39 -9.80
N ARG A 83 6.21 8.99 -8.52
CA ARG A 83 7.48 8.85 -7.79
C ARG A 83 8.41 7.83 -8.45
N LEU A 84 7.90 6.64 -8.80
CA LEU A 84 8.72 5.62 -9.48
C LEU A 84 9.12 6.03 -10.90
N TRP A 85 8.21 6.65 -11.64
CA TRP A 85 8.49 7.19 -12.98
C TRP A 85 9.60 8.25 -12.95
N PHE A 86 9.58 9.14 -11.95
CA PHE A 86 10.64 10.12 -11.77
C PHE A 86 12.00 9.46 -11.51
N ILE A 87 12.04 8.43 -10.67
CA ILE A 87 13.26 7.66 -10.39
C ILE A 87 13.75 6.94 -11.66
N GLU A 88 12.83 6.39 -12.46
CA GLU A 88 13.12 5.79 -13.77
C GLU A 88 13.80 6.78 -14.71
N LYS A 89 13.25 7.99 -14.83
CA LYS A 89 13.79 9.04 -15.70
C LYS A 89 15.17 9.56 -15.28
N MET A 90 15.57 9.36 -14.03
CA MET A 90 16.93 9.67 -13.56
C MET A 90 17.95 8.57 -13.92
N GLY A 91 17.52 7.43 -14.47
CA GLY A 91 18.40 6.31 -14.82
C GLY A 91 18.95 5.55 -13.59
N LEU A 92 18.26 5.62 -12.45
CA LEU A 92 18.71 5.07 -11.16
C LEU A 92 18.12 3.68 -10.83
N SER A 93 17.36 3.05 -11.73
CA SER A 93 16.33 2.07 -11.35
C SER A 93 16.31 0.75 -12.12
N SER A 94 17.18 0.55 -13.11
CA SER A 94 16.84 -0.27 -14.28
C SER A 94 16.30 -1.68 -13.98
N ASN A 95 16.64 -2.32 -12.87
CA ASN A 95 16.02 -3.56 -12.39
C ASN A 95 15.67 -3.59 -10.88
N VAL A 96 15.98 -2.52 -10.13
CA VAL A 96 15.82 -2.45 -8.66
C VAL A 96 14.34 -2.51 -8.24
N TYR A 97 13.44 -2.12 -9.15
CA TYR A 97 11.99 -2.16 -8.95
C TYR A 97 11.33 -3.37 -9.62
N ASN A 98 12.07 -4.44 -9.92
CA ASN A 98 11.46 -5.71 -10.27
C ASN A 98 10.95 -6.42 -9.01
N ILE A 99 9.72 -6.91 -9.03
CA ILE A 99 9.14 -7.73 -7.95
C ILE A 99 8.82 -9.14 -8.48
N PRO A 100 9.74 -10.11 -8.32
CA PRO A 100 9.50 -11.47 -8.78
C PRO A 100 8.57 -12.25 -7.84
N LEU A 101 7.66 -13.02 -8.44
CA LEU A 101 6.85 -14.06 -7.80
C LEU A 101 7.27 -15.41 -8.36
N THR A 102 7.89 -16.24 -7.53
CA THR A 102 8.28 -17.61 -7.91
C THR A 102 7.32 -18.61 -7.27
N LEU A 103 6.61 -19.35 -8.11
CA LEU A 103 5.65 -20.37 -7.71
C LEU A 103 6.22 -21.76 -8.00
N HIS A 104 6.18 -22.63 -6.99
CA HIS A 104 6.48 -24.04 -7.15
C HIS A 104 5.18 -24.80 -7.48
N LEU A 105 5.11 -25.32 -8.70
CA LEU A 105 3.95 -26.05 -9.23
C LEU A 105 4.22 -27.55 -9.19
N LEU A 106 3.42 -28.27 -8.40
CA LEU A 106 3.50 -29.72 -8.25
C LEU A 106 2.35 -30.41 -8.98
N GLY A 107 2.66 -31.50 -9.67
CA GLY A 107 1.73 -32.26 -10.50
C GLY A 107 1.92 -32.03 -12.00
N ARG A 108 1.09 -32.70 -12.80
CA ARG A 108 1.06 -32.49 -14.25
C ARG A 108 0.55 -31.08 -14.56
N LEU A 109 1.25 -30.39 -15.44
CA LEU A 109 0.94 -29.03 -15.83
C LEU A 109 0.42 -28.98 -17.27
N ASP A 110 -0.73 -28.33 -17.48
CA ASP A 110 -1.20 -27.97 -18.80
C ASP A 110 -0.67 -26.57 -19.15
N TYR A 111 0.34 -26.54 -20.02
CA TYR A 111 1.05 -25.32 -20.41
C TYR A 111 0.13 -24.33 -21.13
N VAL A 112 -0.81 -24.83 -21.93
CA VAL A 112 -1.75 -24.00 -22.70
C VAL A 112 -2.77 -23.37 -21.75
N ALA A 113 -3.31 -24.15 -20.81
CA ALA A 113 -4.20 -23.63 -19.78
C ALA A 113 -3.50 -22.61 -18.89
N LEU A 114 -2.23 -22.83 -18.53
CA LEU A 114 -1.45 -21.89 -17.74
C LEU A 114 -1.27 -20.56 -18.47
N GLN A 115 -0.84 -20.59 -19.73
CA GLN A 115 -0.65 -19.38 -20.54
C GLN A 115 -1.97 -18.64 -20.75
N LYS A 116 -3.07 -19.34 -21.05
CA LYS A 116 -4.41 -18.75 -21.15
C LYS A 116 -4.85 -18.09 -19.84
N SER A 117 -4.50 -18.68 -18.70
CA SER A 117 -4.84 -18.12 -17.38
C SER A 117 -4.12 -16.79 -17.15
N LEU A 118 -2.83 -16.71 -17.47
CA LEU A 118 -2.06 -15.47 -17.38
C LEU A 118 -2.61 -14.39 -18.31
N ASN A 119 -2.99 -14.76 -19.55
CA ASN A 119 -3.60 -13.84 -20.51
C ASN A 119 -4.94 -13.29 -20.01
N GLN A 120 -5.77 -14.11 -19.35
CA GLN A 120 -7.02 -13.65 -18.75
C GLN A 120 -6.78 -12.67 -17.58
N ILE A 121 -5.74 -12.89 -16.75
CA ILE A 121 -5.36 -11.95 -15.69
C ILE A 121 -4.90 -10.62 -16.28
N ILE A 122 -4.06 -10.63 -17.33
CA ILE A 122 -3.61 -9.43 -18.03
C ILE A 122 -4.77 -8.67 -18.67
N ALA A 123 -5.72 -9.38 -19.27
CA ALA A 123 -6.92 -8.77 -19.83
C ALA A 123 -7.75 -8.07 -18.72
N ARG A 124 -7.90 -8.76 -17.58
CA ARG A 124 -8.69 -8.35 -16.41
C ARG A 124 -8.11 -7.13 -15.68
N HIS A 125 -6.79 -7.04 -15.51
CA HIS A 125 -6.12 -5.95 -14.78
C HIS A 125 -5.38 -5.02 -15.74
N GLU A 126 -5.94 -3.83 -15.99
CA GLU A 126 -5.38 -2.84 -16.92
C GLU A 126 -3.91 -2.47 -16.62
N THR A 127 -3.54 -2.41 -15.34
CA THR A 127 -2.19 -2.02 -14.94
C THR A 127 -1.09 -2.95 -15.47
N LEU A 128 -1.41 -4.22 -15.76
CA LEU A 128 -0.45 -5.20 -16.29
C LEU A 128 -0.16 -5.01 -17.79
N ARG A 129 -0.96 -4.20 -18.45
CA ARG A 129 -0.84 -3.83 -19.87
C ARG A 129 -0.73 -2.32 -20.06
N THR A 130 -0.36 -1.60 -19.01
CA THR A 130 -0.19 -0.15 -19.03
C THR A 130 1.28 0.21 -19.25
N THR A 131 1.56 0.98 -20.29
CA THR A 131 2.85 1.66 -20.48
C THR A 131 2.75 3.11 -20.03
N PHE A 132 3.87 3.80 -19.89
CA PHE A 132 3.96 5.13 -19.31
C PHE A 132 4.67 6.08 -20.28
N SER A 133 4.14 7.28 -20.45
CA SER A 133 4.73 8.28 -21.33
C SER A 133 4.63 9.67 -20.71
N GLU A 134 5.06 10.69 -21.45
CA GLU A 134 4.95 12.09 -21.04
C GLU A 134 4.29 12.90 -22.16
N ILE A 135 3.22 13.61 -21.83
CA ILE A 135 2.52 14.51 -22.76
C ILE A 135 2.57 15.91 -22.16
N ASN A 136 3.19 16.86 -22.87
CA ASN A 136 3.36 18.25 -22.44
C ASN A 136 3.98 18.37 -21.03
N GLY A 137 5.01 17.59 -20.72
CA GLY A 137 5.67 17.63 -19.40
C GLY A 137 4.94 16.85 -18.30
N ASN A 138 3.79 16.23 -18.59
CA ASN A 138 3.00 15.50 -17.59
C ASN A 138 3.05 14.00 -17.87
N PRO A 139 3.42 13.17 -16.87
CA PRO A 139 3.44 11.74 -17.04
C PRO A 139 2.01 11.18 -17.15
N VAL A 140 1.79 10.28 -18.09
CA VAL A 140 0.50 9.67 -18.41
C VAL A 140 0.59 8.14 -18.49
N GLN A 141 -0.52 7.48 -18.17
CA GLN A 141 -0.73 6.04 -18.34
C GLN A 141 -1.33 5.80 -19.73
N ILE A 142 -0.76 4.86 -20.48
CA ILE A 142 -1.27 4.39 -21.78
C ILE A 142 -1.65 2.93 -21.64
N ILE A 143 -2.95 2.67 -21.56
CA ILE A 143 -3.48 1.32 -21.35
C ILE A 143 -3.58 0.62 -22.71
N GLN A 144 -2.74 -0.39 -22.94
CA GLN A 144 -2.73 -1.15 -24.19
C GLN A 144 -3.88 -2.15 -24.23
N PRO A 145 -4.37 -2.56 -25.41
CA PRO A 145 -5.27 -3.70 -25.55
C PRO A 145 -4.70 -4.97 -24.89
N PRO A 146 -5.55 -5.93 -24.47
CA PRO A 146 -5.07 -7.24 -24.04
C PRO A 146 -4.15 -7.89 -25.09
N PHE A 147 -3.11 -8.56 -24.62
CA PHE A 147 -2.13 -9.23 -25.46
C PHE A 147 -1.85 -10.65 -24.94
N GLU A 148 -1.28 -11.48 -25.80
CA GLU A 148 -0.82 -12.81 -25.40
C GLU A 148 0.58 -12.72 -24.77
N LEU A 149 0.67 -13.06 -23.49
CA LEU A 149 1.93 -13.11 -22.77
C LEU A 149 2.77 -14.27 -23.30
N GLN A 150 4.00 -13.98 -23.68
CA GLN A 150 4.99 -15.01 -23.99
C GLN A 150 5.35 -15.76 -22.71
N LEU A 151 5.31 -17.09 -22.76
CA LEU A 151 5.72 -17.96 -21.64
C LEU A 151 6.83 -18.91 -22.10
N PRO A 152 8.08 -18.42 -22.26
CA PRO A 152 9.21 -19.27 -22.61
C PRO A 152 9.37 -20.36 -21.56
N THR A 153 9.55 -21.60 -22.02
CA THR A 153 9.80 -22.76 -21.16
C THR A 153 11.26 -23.19 -21.31
N LYS A 154 11.94 -23.36 -20.18
CA LYS A 154 13.29 -23.94 -20.11
C LYS A 154 13.21 -25.32 -19.47
N ASP A 155 13.53 -26.34 -20.24
CA ASP A 155 13.58 -27.72 -19.75
C ASP A 155 14.91 -27.98 -19.04
N LEU A 156 14.83 -28.34 -17.76
CA LEU A 156 15.94 -28.72 -16.91
C LEU A 156 15.83 -30.20 -16.48
N SER A 157 14.84 -30.93 -16.98
CA SER A 157 14.50 -32.28 -16.51
C SER A 157 15.55 -33.34 -16.83
N GLU A 158 16.45 -33.09 -17.79
CA GLU A 158 17.57 -33.96 -18.12
C GLU A 158 18.81 -33.77 -17.20
N LEU A 159 18.81 -32.72 -16.37
CA LEU A 159 19.90 -32.44 -15.42
C LEU A 159 19.73 -33.22 -14.12
N THR A 160 20.83 -33.48 -13.41
CA THR A 160 20.75 -34.01 -12.03
C THR A 160 20.16 -32.97 -11.08
N GLU A 161 19.56 -33.39 -9.95
CA GLU A 161 18.94 -32.46 -8.98
C GLU A 161 19.88 -31.32 -8.52
N SER A 162 21.16 -31.62 -8.30
CA SER A 162 22.16 -30.61 -7.92
C SER A 162 22.44 -29.61 -9.04
N GLU A 163 22.48 -30.08 -10.29
CA GLU A 163 22.68 -29.22 -11.46
C GLU A 163 21.42 -28.40 -11.74
N GLN A 164 20.23 -28.99 -11.59
CA GLN A 164 18.95 -28.30 -11.69
C GLN A 164 18.86 -27.14 -10.71
N SER A 165 19.14 -27.37 -9.42
CA SER A 165 19.09 -26.31 -8.41
C SER A 165 20.05 -25.16 -8.74
N THR A 166 21.28 -25.49 -9.13
CA THR A 166 22.29 -24.47 -9.48
C THR A 166 21.87 -23.69 -10.73
N LYS A 167 21.42 -24.39 -11.77
CA LYS A 167 21.03 -23.77 -13.04
C LYS A 167 19.76 -22.94 -12.89
N LEU A 168 18.78 -23.42 -12.13
CA LEU A 168 17.55 -22.70 -11.81
C LEU A 168 17.88 -21.39 -11.09
N GLN A 169 18.71 -21.42 -10.04
CA GLN A 169 19.11 -20.19 -9.33
C GLN A 169 19.77 -19.17 -10.26
N GLN A 170 20.67 -19.62 -11.14
CA GLN A 170 21.29 -18.74 -12.14
C GLN A 170 20.26 -18.13 -13.09
N LEU A 171 19.30 -18.91 -13.58
CA LEU A 171 18.30 -18.42 -14.53
C LEU A 171 17.28 -17.48 -13.88
N LEU A 172 16.86 -17.77 -12.64
CA LEU A 172 16.00 -16.87 -11.85
C LEU A 172 16.69 -15.51 -11.62
N GLN A 173 17.98 -15.54 -11.29
CA GLN A 173 18.80 -14.34 -11.11
C GLN A 173 18.92 -13.55 -12.42
N GLN A 174 19.21 -14.21 -13.54
CA GLN A 174 19.28 -13.58 -14.86
C GLN A 174 17.96 -12.89 -15.23
N GLU A 175 16.82 -13.52 -14.97
CA GLU A 175 15.51 -12.92 -15.24
C GLU A 175 15.24 -11.68 -14.36
N ASN A 176 15.66 -11.73 -13.08
CA ASN A 176 15.52 -10.59 -12.17
C ASN A 176 16.38 -9.38 -12.59
N GLU A 177 17.50 -9.64 -13.25
CA GLU A 177 18.42 -8.59 -13.73
C GLU A 177 17.90 -7.86 -14.98
N LEU A 178 16.93 -8.44 -15.70
CA LEU A 178 16.35 -7.82 -16.90
C LEU A 178 15.52 -6.57 -16.57
N SER A 179 15.77 -5.49 -17.28
CA SER A 179 15.04 -4.23 -17.14
C SER A 179 13.71 -4.23 -17.89
N PHE A 180 12.80 -3.34 -17.50
CA PHE A 180 11.61 -2.98 -18.28
C PHE A 180 11.80 -1.59 -18.87
N ASN A 181 11.62 -1.41 -20.18
CA ASN A 181 11.43 -0.09 -20.74
C ASN A 181 9.95 0.30 -20.61
N LEU A 182 9.61 0.98 -19.52
CA LEU A 182 8.23 1.33 -19.18
C LEU A 182 7.47 2.16 -20.23
N GLU A 183 8.16 2.74 -21.23
CA GLU A 183 7.51 3.42 -22.35
C GLU A 183 6.85 2.49 -23.35
N ILE A 184 7.39 1.28 -23.52
CA ILE A 184 6.99 0.35 -24.59
C ILE A 184 6.71 -1.05 -24.09
N ASP A 185 7.33 -1.47 -22.99
CA ASP A 185 7.18 -2.80 -22.42
C ASP A 185 6.03 -2.80 -21.41
N PRO A 186 5.05 -3.71 -21.56
CA PRO A 186 4.13 -4.02 -20.46
C PRO A 186 4.93 -4.43 -19.21
N PRO A 187 4.52 -4.00 -18.00
CA PRO A 187 5.26 -4.19 -16.76
C PRO A 187 5.12 -5.61 -16.17
N ILE A 188 5.11 -6.63 -17.02
CA ILE A 188 4.97 -8.05 -16.68
C ILE A 188 5.77 -8.94 -17.64
N ARG A 189 6.49 -9.92 -17.09
CA ARG A 189 7.09 -11.04 -17.81
C ARG A 189 6.83 -12.34 -17.06
N ALA A 190 6.89 -13.46 -17.76
CA ALA A 190 6.85 -14.77 -17.14
C ALA A 190 7.82 -15.74 -17.81
N GLN A 191 8.35 -16.68 -17.03
CA GLN A 191 9.19 -17.78 -17.49
C GLN A 191 8.84 -19.05 -16.73
N LEU A 192 8.76 -20.17 -17.46
CA LEU A 192 8.50 -21.48 -16.89
C LEU A 192 9.76 -22.33 -16.95
N PHE A 193 10.05 -23.03 -15.86
CA PHE A 193 11.15 -23.98 -15.76
C PHE A 193 10.57 -25.35 -15.46
N GLN A 194 10.88 -26.34 -16.29
CA GLN A 194 10.46 -27.72 -16.08
C GLN A 194 11.59 -28.48 -15.39
N LEU A 195 11.33 -28.99 -14.18
CA LEU A 195 12.29 -29.80 -13.42
C LEU A 195 12.04 -31.30 -13.61
N GLY A 196 10.82 -31.67 -14.01
CA GLY A 196 10.46 -33.05 -14.30
C GLY A 196 9.08 -33.14 -14.95
N THR A 197 8.49 -34.34 -14.94
CA THR A 197 7.14 -34.56 -15.48
C THR A 197 6.02 -34.02 -14.58
N THR A 198 6.32 -33.76 -13.31
CA THR A 198 5.36 -33.31 -12.30
C THR A 198 5.88 -32.19 -11.41
N GLU A 199 6.96 -31.53 -11.82
CA GLU A 199 7.60 -30.48 -11.03
C GLU A 199 8.04 -29.34 -11.94
N HIS A 200 7.54 -28.14 -11.64
CA HIS A 200 7.76 -26.95 -12.44
C HIS A 200 7.91 -25.73 -11.54
N ILE A 201 8.71 -24.76 -11.99
CA ILE A 201 8.84 -23.46 -11.35
C ILE A 201 8.33 -22.40 -12.33
N LEU A 202 7.35 -21.62 -11.92
CA LEU A 202 6.86 -20.46 -12.66
C LEU A 202 7.38 -19.19 -12.01
N GLN A 203 8.16 -18.41 -12.73
CA GLN A 203 8.55 -17.07 -12.32
C GLN A 203 7.70 -16.05 -13.08
N ILE A 204 7.04 -15.16 -12.33
CA ILE A 204 6.32 -14.01 -12.88
C ILE A 204 7.01 -12.78 -12.31
N THR A 205 7.54 -11.92 -13.17
CA THR A 205 8.23 -10.70 -12.76
C THR A 205 7.37 -9.51 -13.15
N LEU A 206 6.98 -8.69 -12.17
CA LEU A 206 6.31 -7.42 -12.43
C LEU A 206 7.30 -6.27 -12.21
N HIS A 207 7.11 -5.17 -12.93
CA HIS A 207 7.68 -3.89 -12.49
C HIS A 207 6.82 -3.33 -11.35
N HIS A 208 7.45 -2.85 -10.27
CA HIS A 208 6.77 -2.39 -9.05
C HIS A 208 5.80 -1.22 -9.30
N ILE A 209 5.92 -0.51 -10.43
CA ILE A 209 4.97 0.52 -10.87
C ILE A 209 3.55 -0.02 -11.15
N ALA A 210 3.42 -1.32 -11.44
CA ALA A 210 2.16 -1.97 -11.80
C ALA A 210 1.65 -2.96 -10.75
N GLY A 211 2.41 -3.20 -9.69
CA GLY A 211 2.05 -4.15 -8.66
C GLY A 211 2.80 -3.91 -7.36
N ASP A 212 2.27 -4.42 -6.26
CA ASP A 212 2.86 -4.34 -4.94
C ASP A 212 2.83 -5.69 -4.22
N GLY A 213 3.37 -5.75 -3.00
CA GLY A 213 3.36 -6.97 -2.19
C GLY A 213 1.96 -7.54 -1.96
N TRP A 214 0.91 -6.70 -1.95
CA TRP A 214 -0.47 -7.18 -1.87
C TRP A 214 -0.93 -7.81 -3.19
N SER A 215 -0.57 -7.22 -4.32
CA SER A 215 -0.81 -7.75 -5.66
C SER A 215 -0.19 -9.15 -5.83
N LEU A 216 0.97 -9.41 -5.22
CA LEU A 216 1.60 -10.75 -5.20
C LEU A 216 0.81 -11.78 -4.38
N THR A 217 -0.21 -11.38 -3.63
CA THR A 217 -1.17 -12.29 -2.99
C THR A 217 -2.46 -12.47 -3.80
N VAL A 218 -2.82 -11.50 -4.63
CA VAL A 218 -3.99 -11.54 -5.52
C VAL A 218 -3.69 -12.41 -6.73
N LEU A 219 -2.56 -12.16 -7.41
CA LEU A 219 -2.16 -12.85 -8.64
C LEU A 219 -2.20 -14.38 -8.52
N PRO A 220 -1.53 -15.04 -7.55
CA PRO A 220 -1.54 -16.50 -7.48
C PRO A 220 -2.93 -17.07 -7.16
N LYS A 221 -3.79 -16.33 -6.44
CA LYS A 221 -5.17 -16.76 -6.16
C LYS A 221 -6.02 -16.73 -7.44
N GLU A 222 -5.94 -15.64 -8.19
CA GLU A 222 -6.65 -15.54 -9.47
C GLU A 222 -6.12 -16.56 -10.49
N LEU A 223 -4.81 -16.76 -10.54
CA LEU A 223 -4.17 -17.76 -11.40
C LEU A 223 -4.71 -19.16 -11.12
N SER A 224 -4.76 -19.56 -9.85
CA SER A 224 -5.29 -20.86 -9.45
C SER A 224 -6.77 -21.01 -9.82
N ALA A 225 -7.60 -19.98 -9.59
CA ALA A 225 -9.02 -20.01 -9.89
C ALA A 225 -9.30 -20.12 -11.39
N ILE A 226 -8.63 -19.28 -12.20
CA ILE A 226 -8.79 -19.28 -13.65
C ILE A 226 -8.26 -20.57 -14.27
N TYR A 227 -7.08 -21.03 -13.83
CA TYR A 227 -6.49 -22.27 -14.34
C TYR A 227 -7.39 -23.47 -14.11
N THR A 228 -7.97 -23.57 -12.91
CA THR A 228 -8.93 -24.63 -12.58
C THR A 228 -10.16 -24.58 -13.48
N ALA A 229 -10.74 -23.38 -13.66
CA ALA A 229 -11.92 -23.22 -14.54
C ALA A 229 -11.61 -23.59 -16.00
N ILE A 230 -10.43 -23.23 -16.51
CA ILE A 230 -10.02 -23.59 -17.88
C ILE A 230 -9.87 -25.10 -18.04
N LEU A 231 -9.28 -25.80 -17.06
CA LEU A 231 -9.17 -27.26 -17.08
C LEU A 231 -10.53 -27.96 -17.04
N GLU A 232 -11.51 -27.35 -16.37
CA GLU A 232 -12.89 -27.84 -16.28
C GLU A 232 -13.77 -27.36 -17.44
N GLU A 233 -13.21 -26.66 -18.43
CA GLU A 233 -13.93 -26.04 -19.56
C GLU A 233 -15.07 -25.10 -19.12
N GLN A 234 -14.90 -24.43 -17.98
CA GLN A 234 -15.81 -23.46 -17.41
C GLN A 234 -15.37 -22.02 -17.67
N ALA A 235 -16.32 -21.08 -17.56
CA ALA A 235 -16.00 -19.66 -17.53
C ALA A 235 -15.21 -19.29 -16.26
N SER A 236 -14.43 -18.22 -16.33
CA SER A 236 -13.73 -17.70 -15.14
C SER A 236 -14.73 -17.39 -14.02
N PRO A 237 -14.49 -17.87 -12.79
CA PRO A 237 -15.38 -17.64 -11.65
C PRO A 237 -15.23 -16.23 -11.06
N LEU A 238 -14.27 -15.44 -11.56
CA LEU A 238 -13.96 -14.13 -11.01
C LEU A 238 -14.94 -13.07 -11.55
N PRO A 239 -15.65 -12.32 -10.68
CA PRO A 239 -16.57 -11.28 -11.12
C PRO A 239 -15.82 -10.14 -11.80
N GLU A 240 -16.43 -9.43 -12.74
CA GLU A 240 -15.81 -8.24 -13.36
C GLU A 240 -15.35 -7.22 -12.29
N LEU A 241 -14.21 -6.58 -12.54
CA LEU A 241 -13.70 -5.56 -11.62
C LEU A 241 -14.50 -4.27 -11.83
N PRO A 242 -15.14 -3.72 -10.78
CA PRO A 242 -15.99 -2.53 -10.91
C PRO A 242 -15.20 -1.26 -11.23
N ILE A 243 -13.89 -1.27 -10.92
CA ILE A 243 -12.92 -0.21 -11.18
C ILE A 243 -11.57 -0.84 -11.52
N GLN A 244 -10.67 -0.05 -12.05
CA GLN A 244 -9.29 -0.40 -12.37
C GLN A 244 -8.32 0.58 -11.70
N TYR A 245 -7.02 0.27 -11.74
CA TYR A 245 -6.00 1.11 -11.12
C TYR A 245 -5.98 2.55 -11.66
N ALA A 246 -6.27 2.73 -12.95
CA ALA A 246 -6.39 4.05 -13.58
C ALA A 246 -7.50 4.91 -12.96
N ASP A 247 -8.62 4.29 -12.57
CA ASP A 247 -9.73 4.97 -11.91
C ASP A 247 -9.32 5.46 -10.51
N PHE A 248 -8.59 4.61 -9.77
CA PHE A 248 -8.00 4.99 -8.49
C PHE A 248 -7.00 6.14 -8.62
N ALA A 249 -6.14 6.13 -9.65
CA ALA A 249 -5.15 7.18 -9.87
C ALA A 249 -5.81 8.57 -10.07
N VAL A 250 -6.89 8.63 -10.84
CA VAL A 250 -7.66 9.88 -11.03
C VAL A 250 -8.44 10.27 -9.79
N TRP A 251 -9.11 9.31 -9.14
CA TRP A 251 -9.81 9.56 -7.88
C TRP A 251 -8.86 10.12 -6.81
N GLN A 252 -7.68 9.52 -6.63
CA GLN A 252 -6.68 9.95 -5.65
C GLN A 252 -6.28 11.41 -5.88
N ARG A 253 -6.03 11.79 -7.15
CA ARG A 253 -5.68 13.16 -7.50
C ARG A 253 -6.79 14.16 -7.22
N ASN A 254 -8.05 13.77 -7.37
CA ASN A 254 -9.18 14.64 -7.07
C ASN A 254 -9.44 14.74 -5.57
N TYR A 255 -9.25 13.64 -4.84
CA TYR A 255 -9.42 13.58 -3.39
C TYR A 255 -8.34 14.41 -2.66
N LEU A 256 -7.09 14.33 -3.09
CA LEU A 256 -5.97 15.07 -2.49
C LEU A 256 -5.83 16.49 -3.06
N GLN A 257 -6.85 17.31 -2.85
CA GLN A 257 -6.86 18.73 -3.22
C GLN A 257 -7.43 19.60 -2.10
N GLY A 258 -7.21 20.91 -2.19
CA GLY A 258 -7.73 21.89 -1.23
C GLY A 258 -7.39 21.56 0.22
N GLU A 259 -8.38 21.68 1.10
CA GLU A 259 -8.23 21.50 2.55
C GLU A 259 -7.71 20.11 2.95
N THR A 260 -8.11 19.05 2.23
CA THR A 260 -7.64 17.68 2.53
C THR A 260 -6.13 17.57 2.30
N LEU A 261 -5.63 18.11 1.19
CA LEU A 261 -4.20 18.16 0.90
C LEU A 261 -3.45 19.03 1.91
N GLU A 262 -3.98 20.22 2.21
CA GLU A 262 -3.36 21.15 3.16
C GLU A 262 -3.23 20.54 4.56
N THR A 263 -4.29 19.90 5.05
CA THR A 263 -4.31 19.25 6.38
C THR A 263 -3.25 18.16 6.47
N GLN A 264 -3.22 17.25 5.50
CA GLN A 264 -2.27 16.14 5.49
C GLN A 264 -0.82 16.63 5.34
N LEU A 265 -0.59 17.58 4.44
CA LEU A 265 0.74 18.14 4.22
C LEU A 265 1.25 18.93 5.43
N SER A 266 0.38 19.65 6.12
CA SER A 266 0.74 20.44 7.31
C SER A 266 1.17 19.53 8.45
N TYR A 267 0.45 18.42 8.67
CA TYR A 267 0.86 17.40 9.63
C TYR A 267 2.27 16.89 9.35
N TRP A 268 2.57 16.48 8.11
CA TRP A 268 3.90 15.94 7.78
C TRP A 268 5.01 16.99 7.85
N LYS A 269 4.76 18.22 7.39
CA LYS A 269 5.73 19.32 7.52
C LYS A 269 6.11 19.57 8.98
N GLN A 270 5.12 19.62 9.87
CA GLN A 270 5.35 19.79 11.30
C GLN A 270 6.02 18.56 11.93
N LYS A 271 5.56 17.35 11.59
CA LYS A 271 6.05 16.10 12.22
C LYS A 271 7.49 15.79 11.83
N LEU A 272 7.90 16.18 10.63
CA LEU A 272 9.22 15.90 10.05
C LEU A 272 10.16 17.11 10.08
N GLU A 273 9.75 18.18 10.75
CA GLU A 273 10.63 19.32 11.03
C GLU A 273 11.82 18.84 11.88
N ASP A 274 13.04 19.24 11.46
CA ASP A 274 14.31 18.89 12.12
C ASP A 274 14.51 17.38 12.35
N LEU A 275 14.05 16.54 11.41
CA LEU A 275 14.18 15.08 11.53
C LEU A 275 15.66 14.66 11.60
N PRO A 276 16.12 14.05 12.71
CA PRO A 276 17.52 13.68 12.83
C PRO A 276 17.84 12.48 11.94
N GLN A 277 18.97 12.54 11.25
CA GLN A 277 19.52 11.38 10.54
C GLN A 277 19.93 10.31 11.55
N LEU A 278 19.50 9.06 11.34
CA LEU A 278 19.94 7.92 12.14
C LEU A 278 21.42 7.63 11.86
N GLN A 279 22.23 7.61 12.92
CA GLN A 279 23.67 7.34 12.89
C GLN A 279 23.94 5.96 13.49
N LEU A 280 24.06 4.94 12.64
CA LEU A 280 24.45 3.60 13.07
C LEU A 280 25.97 3.42 12.92
N PRO A 281 26.62 2.65 13.82
CA PRO A 281 28.00 2.25 13.60
C PRO A 281 28.10 1.40 12.33
N THR A 282 29.02 1.76 11.44
CA THR A 282 29.25 1.09 10.16
C THR A 282 30.70 0.59 10.08
N ASP A 283 30.90 -0.61 9.54
CA ASP A 283 32.24 -1.17 9.31
C ASP A 283 33.01 -0.40 8.22
N HIS A 284 32.29 0.25 7.31
CA HIS A 284 32.82 1.02 6.18
C HIS A 284 32.10 2.37 6.04
N PRO A 285 32.76 3.41 5.49
CA PRO A 285 32.11 4.69 5.25
C PRO A 285 30.94 4.54 4.26
N ARG A 286 29.87 5.30 4.48
CA ARG A 286 28.72 5.36 3.55
C ARG A 286 29.20 5.95 2.20
N PRO A 287 29.00 5.25 1.07
CA PRO A 287 29.38 5.78 -0.23
C PRO A 287 28.50 6.96 -0.64
N ALA A 288 29.03 7.86 -1.48
CA ALA A 288 28.30 9.03 -1.98
C ALA A 288 27.19 8.66 -2.99
N VAL A 289 27.32 7.51 -3.65
CA VAL A 289 26.34 6.94 -4.59
C VAL A 289 25.93 5.58 -4.07
N GLU A 290 24.62 5.32 -3.99
CA GLU A 290 24.10 4.03 -3.59
C GLU A 290 24.45 2.95 -4.62
N THR A 291 24.95 1.81 -4.14
CA THR A 291 25.33 0.68 -5.01
C THR A 291 24.21 -0.35 -5.13
N PHE A 292 23.14 -0.22 -4.35
CA PHE A 292 22.05 -1.19 -4.18
C PHE A 292 22.47 -2.62 -3.76
N ASN A 293 23.74 -2.85 -3.47
CA ASN A 293 24.24 -4.12 -2.97
C ASN A 293 23.76 -4.35 -1.54
N GLY A 294 23.00 -5.41 -1.33
CA GLY A 294 22.48 -5.80 -0.02
C GLY A 294 22.41 -7.31 0.15
N ALA A 295 22.33 -7.76 1.40
CA ALA A 295 22.10 -9.16 1.75
C ALA A 295 20.84 -9.27 2.61
N GLY A 296 20.06 -10.34 2.41
CA GLY A 296 18.95 -10.70 3.28
C GLY A 296 19.42 -11.65 4.37
N ILE A 297 19.17 -11.31 5.64
CA ILE A 297 19.42 -12.20 6.78
C ILE A 297 18.05 -12.62 7.36
N PRO A 298 17.56 -13.83 7.06
CA PRO A 298 16.29 -14.28 7.59
C PRO A 298 16.38 -14.52 9.09
N ILE A 299 15.44 -13.95 9.86
CA ILE A 299 15.34 -14.15 11.30
C ILE A 299 14.00 -14.83 11.62
N ASN A 300 14.08 -15.99 12.26
CA ASN A 300 12.90 -16.75 12.68
C ASN A 300 12.63 -16.53 14.17
N ILE A 301 11.45 -15.99 14.50
CA ILE A 301 11.00 -15.82 15.89
C ILE A 301 10.21 -17.07 16.31
N PRO A 302 10.67 -17.83 17.33
CA PRO A 302 10.00 -19.06 17.75
C PRO A 302 8.52 -18.86 18.08
N ALA A 303 7.67 -19.83 17.74
CA ALA A 303 6.22 -19.74 17.91
C ALA A 303 5.79 -19.39 19.35
N ALA A 304 6.47 -19.94 20.36
CA ALA A 304 6.24 -19.63 21.76
C ALA A 304 6.48 -18.14 22.09
N LEU A 305 7.54 -17.53 21.53
CA LEU A 305 7.82 -16.11 21.72
C LEU A 305 6.80 -15.26 20.94
N THR A 306 6.52 -15.61 19.69
CA THR A 306 5.50 -14.94 18.87
C THR A 306 4.14 -14.90 19.57
N SER A 307 3.72 -15.99 20.21
CA SER A 307 2.47 -16.05 20.99
C SER A 307 2.49 -15.06 22.16
N LYS A 308 3.57 -15.00 22.93
CA LYS A 308 3.73 -14.05 24.04
C LYS A 308 3.72 -12.59 23.58
N VAL A 309 4.36 -12.28 22.45
CA VAL A 309 4.36 -10.92 21.87
C VAL A 309 2.96 -10.53 21.38
N LYS A 310 2.20 -11.46 20.78
CA LYS A 310 0.79 -11.23 20.43
C LYS A 310 -0.07 -10.95 21.66
N GLN A 311 0.11 -11.72 22.74
CA GLN A 311 -0.60 -11.48 24.00
C GLN A 311 -0.26 -10.12 24.62
N LEU A 312 1.01 -9.71 24.61
CA LEU A 312 1.42 -8.38 25.05
C LEU A 312 0.73 -7.29 24.22
N SER A 313 0.71 -7.45 22.89
CA SER A 313 0.07 -6.50 21.98
C SER A 313 -1.43 -6.34 22.30
N GLN A 314 -2.13 -7.46 22.49
CA GLN A 314 -3.53 -7.46 22.90
C GLN A 314 -3.74 -6.77 24.26
N LYS A 315 -2.91 -7.08 25.26
CA LYS A 315 -2.99 -6.47 26.60
C LYS A 315 -2.81 -4.95 26.58
N GLN A 316 -1.99 -4.44 25.66
CA GLN A 316 -1.72 -3.00 25.50
C GLN A 316 -2.61 -2.32 24.45
N GLY A 317 -3.54 -3.07 23.83
CA GLY A 317 -4.40 -2.56 22.76
C GLY A 317 -3.61 -2.05 21.56
N THR A 318 -2.53 -2.73 21.18
CA THR A 318 -1.66 -2.44 20.04
C THR A 318 -1.73 -3.55 19.00
N THR A 319 -1.34 -3.24 17.77
CA THR A 319 -1.11 -4.28 16.75
C THR A 319 0.24 -4.96 17.00
N LEU A 320 0.43 -6.17 16.46
CA LEU A 320 1.73 -6.84 16.48
C LEU A 320 2.82 -5.99 15.82
N PHE A 321 2.48 -5.27 14.73
CA PHE A 321 3.37 -4.33 14.06
C PHE A 321 3.87 -3.24 15.00
N MET A 322 2.98 -2.56 15.74
CA MET A 322 3.36 -1.50 16.68
C MET A 322 4.32 -2.03 17.76
N THR A 323 4.08 -3.24 18.26
CA THR A 323 4.92 -3.89 19.27
C THR A 323 6.32 -4.23 18.72
N LEU A 324 6.40 -4.78 17.51
CA LEU A 324 7.67 -5.07 16.85
C LEU A 324 8.42 -3.78 16.47
N LEU A 325 7.72 -2.76 16.00
CA LEU A 325 8.29 -1.44 15.70
C LEU A 325 8.86 -0.78 16.96
N ALA A 326 8.18 -0.88 18.10
CA ALA A 326 8.70 -0.40 19.38
C ALA A 326 9.99 -1.13 19.78
N GLY A 327 10.02 -2.47 19.66
CA GLY A 327 11.23 -3.27 19.88
C GLY A 327 12.38 -2.87 18.95
N PHE A 328 12.09 -2.69 17.66
CA PHE A 328 13.06 -2.27 16.66
C PHE A 328 13.61 -0.87 16.93
N LYS A 329 12.76 0.09 17.31
CA LYS A 329 13.19 1.45 17.67
C LYS A 329 14.08 1.47 18.92
N VAL A 330 13.75 0.67 19.94
CA VAL A 330 14.63 0.50 21.11
C VAL A 330 15.98 -0.07 20.69
N LEU A 331 16.00 -1.07 19.80
CA LEU A 331 17.25 -1.62 19.27
C LEU A 331 18.08 -0.54 18.56
N LEU A 332 17.48 0.21 17.65
CA LEU A 332 18.16 1.29 16.92
C LEU A 332 18.72 2.35 17.87
N SER A 333 17.93 2.76 18.86
CA SER A 333 18.35 3.72 19.89
C SER A 333 19.57 3.23 20.69
N ARG A 334 19.62 1.94 21.02
CA ARG A 334 20.77 1.36 21.74
C ARG A 334 22.03 1.28 20.88
N TYR A 335 21.89 1.06 19.58
CA TYR A 335 23.03 1.04 18.66
C TYR A 335 23.55 2.44 18.32
N SER A 336 22.66 3.41 18.12
CA SER A 336 23.03 4.77 17.71
C SER A 336 23.31 5.71 18.89
N GLY A 337 22.82 5.39 20.09
CA GLY A 337 22.79 6.31 21.22
C GLY A 337 21.76 7.44 21.05
N GLN A 338 20.92 7.42 20.02
CA GLN A 338 19.92 8.44 19.76
C GLN A 338 18.58 8.08 20.41
N GLU A 339 17.92 9.07 21.02
CA GLU A 339 16.58 8.89 21.61
C GLU A 339 15.45 9.14 20.61
N LYS A 340 15.69 10.02 19.64
CA LYS A 340 14.73 10.39 18.60
C LYS A 340 14.94 9.50 17.38
N ILE A 341 14.00 8.59 17.13
CA ILE A 341 14.12 7.57 16.08
C ILE A 341 12.99 7.70 15.05
N ALA A 342 13.38 7.88 13.79
CA ALA A 342 12.50 7.76 12.63
C ALA A 342 12.75 6.42 11.92
N VAL A 343 11.66 5.74 11.59
CA VAL A 343 11.67 4.52 10.77
C VAL A 343 10.66 4.70 9.65
N GLY A 344 11.11 4.63 8.40
CA GLY A 344 10.20 4.53 7.26
C GLY A 344 9.54 3.15 7.24
N SER A 345 8.22 3.11 7.09
CA SER A 345 7.45 1.88 6.96
C SER A 345 6.61 1.91 5.70
N PRO A 346 6.74 0.93 4.80
CA PRO A 346 5.76 0.77 3.74
C PRO A 346 4.41 0.39 4.37
N ILE A 347 3.34 0.89 3.78
CA ILE A 347 1.96 0.52 4.08
C ILE A 347 1.29 0.07 2.78
N ALA A 348 0.34 -0.86 2.88
CA ALA A 348 -0.41 -1.32 1.72
C ALA A 348 -1.29 -0.22 1.12
N ASN A 349 -1.73 0.75 1.95
CA ASN A 349 -2.62 1.85 1.55
C ASN A 349 -3.91 1.38 0.86
N ARG A 350 -4.41 0.19 1.25
CA ARG A 350 -5.66 -0.40 0.77
C ARG A 350 -6.70 -0.28 1.87
N ASN A 351 -7.19 0.94 2.07
CA ASN A 351 -8.16 1.31 3.11
C ASN A 351 -9.63 1.24 2.63
N ARG A 352 -9.86 0.72 1.42
CA ARG A 352 -11.17 0.65 0.75
C ARG A 352 -11.35 -0.72 0.11
N SER A 353 -12.56 -1.28 0.24
CA SER A 353 -12.91 -2.58 -0.31
C SER A 353 -12.78 -2.66 -1.83
N GLU A 354 -13.05 -1.54 -2.51
CA GLU A 354 -13.06 -1.42 -3.97
C GLU A 354 -11.69 -1.69 -4.60
N ILE A 355 -10.61 -1.49 -3.84
CA ILE A 355 -9.23 -1.64 -4.30
C ILE A 355 -8.54 -2.90 -3.75
N GLU A 356 -9.18 -3.68 -2.86
CA GLU A 356 -8.55 -4.86 -2.24
C GLU A 356 -8.22 -5.96 -3.26
N GLY A 357 -9.10 -6.15 -4.24
CA GLY A 357 -8.97 -7.17 -5.29
C GLY A 357 -8.15 -6.74 -6.51
N LEU A 358 -7.64 -5.50 -6.54
CA LEU A 358 -6.92 -4.98 -7.71
C LEU A 358 -5.43 -5.33 -7.67
N ILE A 359 -4.87 -5.69 -8.81
CA ILE A 359 -3.43 -5.59 -9.02
C ILE A 359 -3.10 -4.11 -9.31
N GLY A 360 -2.05 -3.59 -8.68
CA GLY A 360 -1.64 -2.19 -8.81
C GLY A 360 -0.65 -1.75 -7.73
N PHE A 361 -0.09 -0.55 -7.88
CA PHE A 361 0.93 -0.01 -6.97
C PHE A 361 0.33 0.95 -5.92
N PHE A 362 -0.29 0.41 -4.88
CA PHE A 362 -0.94 1.24 -3.86
C PHE A 362 0.02 1.69 -2.75
N VAL A 363 1.19 1.07 -2.65
CA VAL A 363 2.12 1.26 -1.53
C VAL A 363 2.47 2.72 -1.31
N ASN A 364 2.34 3.13 -0.05
CA ASN A 364 2.89 4.38 0.43
C ASN A 364 3.92 4.14 1.55
N SER A 365 4.80 5.11 1.79
CA SER A 365 5.85 5.03 2.80
C SER A 365 5.58 6.08 3.89
N LEU A 366 5.30 5.62 5.11
CA LEU A 366 5.06 6.52 6.24
C LEU A 366 6.28 6.59 7.14
N VAL A 367 6.62 7.80 7.58
CA VAL A 367 7.70 8.00 8.55
C VAL A 367 7.15 7.88 9.96
N MET A 368 7.55 6.80 10.64
CA MET A 368 7.20 6.56 12.04
C MET A 368 8.24 7.25 12.93
N TYR A 369 8.03 8.53 13.25
CA TYR A 369 8.92 9.30 14.13
C TYR A 369 8.46 9.27 15.59
N THR A 370 9.33 8.81 16.50
CA THR A 370 9.03 8.74 17.94
C THR A 370 10.24 9.14 18.77
N ASP A 371 10.00 9.95 19.81
CA ASP A 371 10.96 10.27 20.85
C ASP A 371 10.91 9.21 21.97
N LEU A 372 12.02 8.47 22.12
CA LEU A 372 12.20 7.43 23.13
C LEU A 372 12.85 7.95 24.42
N GLY A 373 13.13 9.24 24.52
CA GLY A 373 13.86 9.83 25.63
C GLY A 373 13.18 9.71 26.99
N GLY A 374 14.01 9.89 28.02
CA GLY A 374 13.66 9.68 29.42
C GLY A 374 13.81 8.23 29.86
N GLU A 375 13.77 8.00 31.19
CA GLU A 375 13.77 6.64 31.78
C GLU A 375 12.42 5.95 31.58
N ALA A 376 12.00 5.76 30.32
CA ALA A 376 10.73 5.16 29.97
C ALA A 376 10.79 3.63 30.02
N SER A 377 9.77 3.02 30.62
CA SER A 377 9.51 1.59 30.48
C SER A 377 9.15 1.23 29.03
N PHE A 378 9.34 -0.04 28.66
CA PHE A 378 8.94 -0.52 27.33
C PHE A 378 7.45 -0.27 27.04
N THR A 379 6.58 -0.35 28.06
CA THR A 379 5.13 -0.12 27.88
C THR A 379 4.84 1.33 27.52
N GLU A 380 5.57 2.29 28.09
CA GLU A 380 5.44 3.70 27.74
C GLU A 380 5.95 3.97 26.32
N VAL A 381 7.09 3.38 25.94
CA VAL A 381 7.61 3.44 24.56
C VAL A 381 6.58 2.88 23.57
N LEU A 382 6.00 1.72 23.87
CA LEU A 382 4.99 1.09 23.04
C LEU A 382 3.75 1.98 22.87
N ASN A 383 3.30 2.65 23.94
CA ASN A 383 2.20 3.60 23.85
C ASN A 383 2.55 4.83 22.99
N ARG A 384 3.78 5.37 23.10
CA ARG A 384 4.23 6.46 22.21
C ARG A 384 4.22 6.02 20.74
N VAL A 385 4.75 4.82 20.46
CA VAL A 385 4.77 4.26 19.09
C VAL A 385 3.35 4.04 18.56
N LYS A 386 2.42 3.58 19.40
CA LYS A 386 1.00 3.45 19.04
C LYS A 386 0.43 4.78 18.60
N GLN A 387 0.62 5.86 19.38
CA GLN A 387 0.12 7.18 19.03
C GLN A 387 0.73 7.69 17.72
N THR A 388 2.06 7.60 17.57
CA THR A 388 2.74 7.94 16.30
C THR A 388 2.15 7.18 15.12
N ALA A 389 1.93 5.87 15.25
CA ALA A 389 1.41 5.05 14.16
C ALA A 389 -0.03 5.42 13.79
N LEU A 390 -0.90 5.65 14.79
CA LEU A 390 -2.28 6.08 14.54
C LEU A 390 -2.35 7.46 13.88
N GLU A 391 -1.54 8.42 14.34
CA GLU A 391 -1.41 9.74 13.72
C GLU A 391 -0.87 9.65 12.29
N ALA A 392 0.13 8.79 12.04
CA ALA A 392 0.65 8.57 10.70
C ALA A 392 -0.41 7.95 9.77
N TYR A 393 -1.20 6.99 10.26
CA TYR A 393 -2.27 6.36 9.48
C TYR A 393 -3.42 7.32 9.17
N SER A 394 -3.76 8.25 10.07
CA SER A 394 -4.78 9.26 9.77
C SER A 394 -4.33 10.28 8.73
N HIS A 395 -3.03 10.37 8.46
CA HIS A 395 -2.43 11.25 7.45
C HIS A 395 -1.67 10.46 6.37
N GLN A 396 -2.13 9.25 6.03
CA GLN A 396 -1.38 8.34 5.16
C GLN A 396 -1.51 8.62 3.66
N ASP A 397 -2.34 9.58 3.26
CA ASP A 397 -2.71 9.76 1.85
C ASP A 397 -1.63 10.55 1.08
N ILE A 398 -0.76 11.28 1.78
CA ILE A 398 0.36 12.02 1.17
C ILE A 398 1.49 11.06 0.79
N PRO A 399 1.92 11.05 -0.49
CA PRO A 399 2.93 10.15 -1.05
C PRO A 399 4.38 10.42 -0.59
#